data_AF-A0A949YIF5-F1
#
_entry.id   AF-A0A949YIF5-F1
#
_cell.length_a   1.000
_cell.length_b   1.000
_cell.length_c   1.000
_cell.angle_alpha   90.00
_cell.angle_beta   90.00
_cell.angle_gamma   90.00
#
_symmetry.space_group_name_H-M   'P 1'
#
loop_
_entity.id
_entity.type
_entity.pdbx_description
1 polymer ?
#
loop_
_entity_poly.entity_id
_entity_poly.type
_entity_poly.pdbx_seq_one_letter_code
_entity_poly.pdbx_strand_id
1 'polypeptide(L)'
;MSTMGGSRAGSSRGWGLCQGVAALVVGLGLATAVGTPTARGDTLDAALLKEAPAVLRYLKDHGYQNVGVLKFRIKKGAGPASDRVGPLNLNLASRLQIALVLANDNRAPLGIIRDADAVAATLPGANHLTRSGRQVLFRGRYPLAWGDESVEPDAFLTGVAVVSPDLKQMTVAILAFGKDGEGLEKVTQFTASTDAPTLAEAGESFLIRGFADEGRVETVREKAIEEAVKVKATPEANPLRDAAAPVALEIRYDDQPVPLEFRDGKAEIRDPREGQKVSFLLRKVDRTADRYGVVLVVNGENTLFKERIAPFHARKWILSSDHPSTPILGYQTGEHTAESFRVLSQEESKSDAVHYGPEAGLITMVVFREKAKSKPAEGPSAPPPLDDKAEDLVAMSRGVLPREQPQTLAALKFQLREGNNQGDSRALIKAGERRDDVAIKEVEFQPEPTPVMSATVTYYKP
;
A
#
# COMPACT_ATOMS: atom_id res chain seq x y z
N MET A 1 69.13 -30.90 -46.00
CA MET A 1 68.96 -29.44 -46.12
C MET A 1 67.56 -29.16 -46.63
N SER A 2 66.76 -28.47 -45.81
CA SER A 2 65.72 -27.48 -46.16
C SER A 2 64.53 -27.90 -47.04
N THR A 3 63.34 -28.10 -46.45
CA THR A 3 62.12 -27.21 -46.45
C THR A 3 61.38 -27.17 -47.80
N MET A 4 60.05 -27.19 -47.97
CA MET A 4 58.79 -27.03 -47.22
C MET A 4 57.71 -27.68 -48.15
N GLY A 5 56.59 -28.27 -47.74
CA GLY A 5 55.47 -27.70 -46.99
C GLY A 5 54.19 -27.74 -47.86
N GLY A 6 53.13 -28.40 -47.41
CA GLY A 6 51.81 -28.34 -48.05
C GLY A 6 50.89 -29.52 -47.72
N SER A 7 50.06 -29.39 -46.68
CA SER A 7 48.91 -30.28 -46.44
C SER A 7 47.66 -29.44 -46.17
N ARG A 8 46.64 -29.61 -47.01
CA ARG A 8 45.28 -29.09 -46.84
C ARG A 8 44.44 -30.21 -46.22
N ALA A 9 43.82 -29.95 -45.07
CA ALA A 9 42.85 -30.84 -44.44
C ALA A 9 41.48 -30.15 -44.31
N GLY A 10 40.45 -30.93 -44.57
CA GLY A 10 39.06 -30.54 -44.78
C GLY A 10 38.35 -29.88 -43.61
N SER A 11 37.40 -29.03 -43.99
CA SER A 11 36.38 -28.43 -43.15
C SER A 11 35.44 -29.48 -42.55
N SER A 12 35.22 -29.42 -41.23
CA SER A 12 34.00 -29.95 -40.59
C SER A 12 33.27 -28.81 -39.89
N ARG A 13 32.05 -28.51 -40.35
CA ARG A 13 31.11 -27.59 -39.71
C ARG A 13 30.28 -28.40 -38.71
N GLY A 14 30.50 -28.17 -37.42
CA GLY A 14 29.60 -28.59 -36.35
C GLY A 14 28.86 -27.36 -35.82
N TRP A 15 27.57 -27.24 -36.13
CA TRP A 15 26.66 -26.28 -35.50
C TRP A 15 26.19 -26.85 -34.15
N GLY A 16 26.67 -26.26 -33.06
CA GLY A 16 26.17 -26.50 -31.71
C GLY A 16 24.95 -25.63 -31.43
N LEU A 17 23.80 -26.28 -31.23
CA LEU A 17 22.53 -25.67 -30.86
C LEU A 17 22.63 -24.89 -29.55
N CYS A 18 22.21 -23.62 -29.59
CA CYS A 18 21.82 -22.85 -28.41
C CYS A 18 20.57 -23.48 -27.80
N GLN A 19 20.67 -24.00 -26.57
CA GLN A 19 19.49 -24.33 -25.78
C GLN A 19 18.88 -23.04 -25.26
N GLY A 20 17.70 -22.72 -25.80
CA GLY A 20 16.90 -21.58 -25.41
C GLY A 20 16.32 -21.74 -24.01
N VAL A 21 16.45 -20.68 -23.22
CA VAL A 21 15.72 -20.47 -21.97
C VAL A 21 14.25 -20.30 -22.33
N ALA A 22 13.42 -21.30 -22.02
CA ALA A 22 11.97 -21.21 -22.17
C ALA A 22 11.40 -20.31 -21.05
N ALA A 23 10.99 -19.10 -21.41
CA ALA A 23 10.23 -18.22 -20.55
C ALA A 23 8.82 -18.81 -20.34
N LEU A 24 8.55 -19.28 -19.12
CA LEU A 24 7.25 -19.81 -18.72
C LEU A 24 6.27 -18.65 -18.51
N VAL A 25 5.47 -18.35 -19.54
CA VAL A 25 4.31 -17.45 -19.42
C VAL A 25 3.23 -18.22 -18.66
N VAL A 26 3.08 -17.93 -17.36
CA VAL A 26 1.89 -18.35 -16.60
C VAL A 26 0.71 -17.54 -17.17
N GLY A 27 0.06 -18.11 -18.18
CA GLY A 27 -1.23 -17.66 -18.68
C GLY A 27 -2.30 -17.99 -17.65
N LEU A 28 -2.34 -17.26 -16.54
CA LEU A 28 -3.54 -17.19 -15.73
C LEU A 28 -4.59 -16.47 -16.59
N GLY A 29 -5.36 -17.25 -17.34
CA GLY A 29 -6.56 -16.81 -18.04
C GLY A 29 -7.57 -16.36 -17.00
N LEU A 30 -7.40 -15.15 -16.47
CA LEU A 30 -8.46 -14.38 -15.85
C LEU A 30 -9.45 -14.09 -16.98
N ALA A 31 -10.35 -15.04 -17.22
CA ALA A 31 -11.51 -14.81 -18.05
C ALA A 31 -12.20 -13.59 -17.46
N THR A 32 -12.20 -12.49 -18.22
CA THR A 32 -13.01 -11.31 -17.93
C THR A 32 -14.45 -11.74 -18.12
N ALA A 33 -15.02 -12.39 -17.10
CA ALA A 33 -16.45 -12.58 -17.03
C ALA A 33 -17.04 -11.19 -17.00
N VAL A 34 -17.64 -10.78 -18.13
CA VAL A 34 -18.51 -9.63 -18.22
C VAL A 34 -19.76 -10.02 -17.42
N GLY A 35 -19.65 -9.96 -16.10
CA GLY A 35 -20.77 -10.16 -15.20
C GLY A 35 -21.78 -9.05 -15.47
N THR A 36 -23.04 -9.43 -15.62
CA THR A 36 -24.15 -8.48 -15.43
C THR A 36 -23.94 -7.75 -14.10
N PRO A 37 -24.27 -6.46 -13.98
CA PRO A 37 -24.09 -5.72 -12.73
C PRO A 37 -25.01 -6.33 -11.68
N THR A 38 -24.48 -7.30 -10.93
CA THR A 38 -25.14 -7.88 -9.77
C THR A 38 -25.06 -6.90 -8.62
N ALA A 39 -26.05 -7.02 -7.72
CA ALA A 39 -26.23 -6.20 -6.53
C ALA A 39 -24.93 -5.86 -5.78
N ARG A 40 -24.93 -4.68 -5.15
CA ARG A 40 -23.89 -4.09 -4.28
C ARG A 40 -22.92 -5.13 -3.72
N GLY A 41 -21.72 -5.20 -4.30
CA GLY A 41 -20.65 -6.04 -3.77
C GLY A 41 -20.16 -5.53 -2.42
N ASP A 42 -19.75 -6.45 -1.55
CA ASP A 42 -19.05 -6.16 -0.29
C ASP A 42 -17.83 -5.25 -0.54
N THR A 43 -17.47 -4.39 0.43
CA THR A 43 -16.19 -3.65 0.38
C THR A 43 -15.02 -4.63 0.42
N LEU A 44 -13.83 -4.17 0.04
CA LEU A 44 -12.63 -5.01 0.03
C LEU A 44 -12.38 -5.70 1.40
N ASP A 45 -12.48 -4.95 2.48
CA ASP A 45 -12.23 -5.46 3.84
C ASP A 45 -13.29 -6.49 4.26
N ALA A 46 -14.56 -6.24 3.93
CA ALA A 46 -15.65 -7.17 4.21
C ALA A 46 -15.54 -8.46 3.40
N ALA A 47 -15.14 -8.36 2.13
CA ALA A 47 -14.90 -9.52 1.29
C ALA A 47 -13.71 -10.35 1.78
N LEU A 48 -12.60 -9.72 2.18
CA LEU A 48 -11.44 -10.41 2.77
C LEU A 48 -11.82 -11.15 4.05
N LEU A 49 -12.54 -10.49 4.96
CA LEU A 49 -12.97 -11.10 6.23
C LEU A 49 -13.91 -12.29 5.99
N LYS A 50 -14.80 -12.19 5.00
CA LYS A 50 -15.70 -13.27 4.59
C LYS A 50 -14.98 -14.46 3.97
N GLU A 51 -13.89 -14.23 3.25
CA GLU A 51 -13.11 -15.29 2.58
C GLU A 51 -12.07 -15.95 3.49
N ALA A 52 -11.64 -15.29 4.58
CA ALA A 52 -10.61 -15.79 5.48
C ALA A 52 -10.86 -17.21 6.02
N PRO A 53 -12.09 -17.61 6.43
CA PRO A 53 -12.36 -19.00 6.83
C PRO A 53 -12.10 -20.04 5.74
N ALA A 54 -12.37 -19.71 4.47
CA ALA A 54 -12.12 -20.61 3.34
C ALA A 54 -10.61 -20.77 3.09
N VAL A 55 -9.86 -19.66 3.21
CA VAL A 55 -8.39 -19.67 3.13
C VAL A 55 -7.79 -20.51 4.24
N LEU A 56 -8.22 -20.33 5.49
CA LEU A 56 -7.75 -21.14 6.63
C LEU A 56 -8.05 -22.63 6.45
N ARG A 57 -9.23 -22.98 5.93
CA ARG A 57 -9.59 -24.36 5.63
C ARG A 57 -8.64 -24.96 4.59
N TYR A 58 -8.42 -24.27 3.47
CA TYR A 58 -7.46 -24.69 2.46
C TYR A 58 -6.08 -24.96 3.07
N LEU A 59 -5.56 -24.05 3.91
CA LEU A 59 -4.24 -24.21 4.52
C LEU A 59 -4.16 -25.43 5.43
N LYS A 60 -5.22 -25.68 6.22
CA LYS A 60 -5.33 -26.86 7.10
C LYS A 60 -5.44 -28.16 6.32
N ASP A 61 -6.25 -28.18 5.25
CA ASP A 61 -6.43 -29.36 4.39
C ASP A 61 -5.13 -29.76 3.68
N HIS A 62 -4.23 -28.79 3.43
CA HIS A 62 -2.89 -29.01 2.89
C HIS A 62 -1.83 -29.32 3.95
N GLY A 63 -2.21 -29.39 5.23
CA GLY A 63 -1.32 -29.73 6.33
C GLY A 63 -0.29 -28.65 6.68
N TYR A 64 -0.49 -27.40 6.23
CA TYR A 64 0.39 -26.30 6.61
C TYR A 64 0.18 -25.92 8.08
N GLN A 65 1.26 -25.54 8.78
CA GLN A 65 1.19 -25.12 10.18
C GLN A 65 1.55 -23.65 10.36
N ASN A 66 2.60 -23.19 9.67
CA ASN A 66 3.08 -21.81 9.75
C ASN A 66 2.99 -21.12 8.38
N VAL A 67 2.20 -20.05 8.30
CA VAL A 67 1.88 -19.40 7.02
C VAL A 67 2.13 -17.90 7.08
N GLY A 68 2.91 -17.38 6.13
CA GLY A 68 3.12 -15.95 5.94
C GLY A 68 2.26 -15.40 4.81
N VAL A 69 1.91 -14.11 4.89
CA VAL A 69 1.24 -13.38 3.79
C VAL A 69 2.22 -12.37 3.23
N LEU A 70 2.42 -12.44 1.91
CA LEU A 70 3.31 -11.56 1.16
C LEU A 70 2.49 -10.58 0.32
N LYS A 71 3.14 -9.49 -0.08
CA LYS A 71 2.53 -8.43 -0.90
C LYS A 71 1.83 -8.98 -2.14
N PHE A 72 0.73 -8.33 -2.49
CA PHE A 72 -0.06 -8.66 -3.68
C PHE A 72 0.53 -7.98 -4.91
N ARG A 73 0.17 -8.45 -6.10
CA ARG A 73 0.37 -7.72 -7.35
C ARG A 73 -0.95 -7.07 -7.78
N ILE A 74 -0.91 -5.80 -8.17
CA ILE A 74 -2.10 -5.11 -8.64
C ILE A 74 -2.01 -4.92 -10.16
N LYS A 75 -3.09 -5.23 -10.86
CA LYS A 75 -3.26 -4.97 -12.28
C LYS A 75 -4.29 -3.86 -12.45
N LYS A 76 -3.90 -2.77 -13.12
CA LYS A 76 -4.82 -1.68 -13.49
C LYS A 76 -5.11 -1.71 -14.99
N GLY A 77 -6.39 -1.86 -15.35
CA GLY A 77 -6.82 -1.88 -16.76
C GLY A 77 -6.07 -2.92 -17.58
N ALA A 78 -5.59 -2.53 -18.76
CA ALA A 78 -4.88 -3.42 -19.68
C ALA A 78 -3.38 -3.63 -19.36
N GLY A 79 -2.82 -2.87 -18.40
CA GLY A 79 -1.40 -2.96 -18.04
C GLY A 79 -1.03 -4.32 -17.41
N PRO A 80 0.26 -4.65 -17.30
CA PRO A 80 0.70 -5.85 -16.59
C PRO A 80 0.38 -5.73 -15.09
N ALA A 81 0.22 -6.87 -14.43
CA ALA A 81 0.17 -6.90 -12.97
C ALA A 81 1.52 -6.45 -12.41
N SER A 82 1.49 -5.52 -11.47
CA SER A 82 2.66 -4.88 -10.91
C SER A 82 2.65 -5.03 -9.40
N ASP A 83 3.80 -5.37 -8.83
CA ASP A 83 4.03 -5.25 -7.38
C ASP A 83 4.42 -3.81 -7.00
N ARG A 84 4.11 -2.84 -7.90
CA ARG A 84 4.40 -1.39 -7.86
C ARG A 84 3.22 -0.44 -8.04
N VAL A 85 2.14 -0.65 -7.28
CA VAL A 85 0.87 0.06 -7.42
C VAL A 85 0.43 0.67 -6.08
N GLY A 86 1.31 1.50 -5.51
CA GLY A 86 0.99 2.23 -4.28
C GLY A 86 0.93 1.34 -3.03
N PRO A 87 0.37 1.86 -1.92
CA PRO A 87 0.31 1.13 -0.65
C PRO A 87 -0.64 -0.07 -0.71
N LEU A 88 -1.56 -0.13 -1.67
CA LEU A 88 -2.54 -1.21 -1.82
C LEU A 88 -1.88 -2.60 -1.89
N ASN A 89 -0.70 -2.73 -2.52
CA ASN A 89 0.04 -3.99 -2.61
C ASN A 89 0.33 -4.61 -1.22
N LEU A 90 0.78 -3.78 -0.28
CA LEU A 90 1.15 -4.18 1.09
C LEU A 90 -0.06 -4.19 2.03
N ASN A 91 -0.96 -3.22 1.86
CA ASN A 91 -2.19 -3.15 2.66
C ASN A 91 -3.06 -4.39 2.45
N LEU A 92 -3.17 -4.91 1.22
CA LEU A 92 -3.89 -6.17 0.97
C LEU A 92 -3.30 -7.35 1.74
N ALA A 93 -1.97 -7.45 1.79
CA ALA A 93 -1.29 -8.51 2.54
C ALA A 93 -1.55 -8.38 4.05
N SER A 94 -1.40 -7.17 4.58
CA SER A 94 -1.61 -6.87 6.00
C SER A 94 -3.07 -7.09 6.43
N ARG A 95 -4.02 -6.68 5.57
CA ARG A 95 -5.46 -6.94 5.77
C ARG A 95 -5.78 -8.42 5.73
N LEU A 96 -5.28 -9.16 4.74
CA LEU A 96 -5.49 -10.61 4.70
C LEU A 96 -4.90 -11.29 5.93
N GLN A 97 -3.70 -10.91 6.37
CA GLN A 97 -3.08 -11.43 7.58
C GLN A 97 -3.97 -11.21 8.81
N ILE A 98 -4.51 -10.00 8.99
CA ILE A 98 -5.45 -9.70 10.09
C ILE A 98 -6.74 -10.51 9.95
N ALA A 99 -7.29 -10.63 8.74
CA ALA A 99 -8.48 -11.44 8.49
C ALA A 99 -8.26 -12.90 8.92
N LEU A 100 -7.10 -13.46 8.60
CA LEU A 100 -6.72 -14.81 9.00
C LEU A 100 -6.57 -14.91 10.52
N VAL A 101 -5.93 -13.94 11.18
CA VAL A 101 -5.84 -13.87 12.64
C VAL A 101 -7.24 -13.88 13.27
N LEU A 102 -8.12 -12.98 12.84
CA LEU A 102 -9.48 -12.85 13.38
C LEU A 102 -10.33 -14.11 13.15
N ALA A 103 -10.22 -14.74 11.98
CA ALA A 103 -10.95 -15.96 11.63
C ALA A 103 -10.35 -17.25 12.22
N ASN A 104 -9.14 -17.22 12.79
CA ASN A 104 -8.43 -18.41 13.27
C ASN A 104 -9.11 -19.05 14.49
N ASP A 105 -8.99 -20.37 14.66
CA ASP A 105 -9.56 -21.06 15.81
C ASP A 105 -8.60 -20.96 17.02
N ASN A 106 -9.08 -20.44 18.14
CA ASN A 106 -8.28 -20.32 19.36
C ASN A 106 -7.86 -21.69 19.95
N ARG A 107 -8.59 -22.77 19.66
CA ARG A 107 -8.32 -24.11 20.21
C ARG A 107 -7.30 -24.89 19.39
N ALA A 108 -7.25 -24.63 18.09
CA ALA A 108 -6.34 -25.28 17.15
C ALA A 108 -5.84 -24.23 16.14
N PRO A 109 -5.03 -23.27 16.61
CA PRO A 109 -4.61 -22.14 15.80
C PRO A 109 -3.61 -22.60 14.73
N LEU A 110 -3.82 -22.14 13.50
CA LEU A 110 -2.77 -22.12 12.49
C LEU A 110 -1.76 -21.02 12.87
N GLY A 111 -0.45 -21.26 12.82
CA GLY A 111 0.56 -20.22 13.01
C GLY A 111 0.51 -19.20 11.88
N ILE A 112 0.19 -17.94 12.20
CA ILE A 112 0.27 -16.83 11.24
C ILE A 112 1.56 -16.06 11.49
N ILE A 113 2.42 -16.00 10.48
CA ILE A 113 3.68 -15.26 10.54
C ILE A 113 3.40 -13.76 10.52
N ARG A 114 4.08 -13.02 11.40
CA ARG A 114 4.09 -11.56 11.46
C ARG A 114 4.95 -10.94 10.37
N ASP A 115 4.42 -9.89 9.73
CA ASP A 115 5.13 -9.03 8.77
C ASP A 115 6.08 -9.78 7.82
N ALA A 116 5.57 -10.83 7.15
CA ALA A 116 6.40 -11.74 6.37
C ALA A 116 7.22 -11.00 5.28
N ASP A 117 6.65 -9.97 4.65
CA ASP A 117 7.35 -9.12 3.69
C ASP A 117 8.58 -8.42 4.30
N ALA A 118 8.50 -7.98 5.57
CA ALA A 118 9.59 -7.29 6.24
C ALA A 118 10.80 -8.21 6.47
N VAL A 119 10.55 -9.44 6.91
CA VAL A 119 11.61 -10.46 7.04
C VAL A 119 12.13 -10.89 5.67
N ALA A 120 11.24 -11.13 4.71
CA ALA A 120 11.61 -11.50 3.34
C ALA A 120 12.54 -10.46 2.69
N ALA A 121 12.31 -9.17 2.93
CA ALA A 121 13.15 -8.09 2.42
C ALA A 121 14.59 -8.11 2.95
N THR A 122 14.86 -8.82 4.06
CA THR A 122 16.22 -9.00 4.60
C THR A 122 16.95 -10.20 4.03
N LEU A 123 16.26 -11.07 3.30
CA LEU A 123 16.82 -12.30 2.73
C LEU A 123 17.35 -12.04 1.30
N PRO A 124 18.66 -12.16 1.04
CA PRO A 124 19.23 -11.90 -0.27
C PRO A 124 18.63 -12.82 -1.35
N GLY A 125 18.03 -12.22 -2.38
CA GLY A 125 17.41 -12.94 -3.51
C GLY A 125 15.98 -13.42 -3.27
N ALA A 126 15.41 -13.20 -2.08
CA ALA A 126 14.03 -13.58 -1.80
C ALA A 126 13.03 -12.71 -2.57
N ASN A 127 12.08 -13.37 -3.25
CA ASN A 127 10.94 -12.73 -3.90
C ASN A 127 9.86 -13.77 -4.19
N HIS A 128 8.58 -13.38 -4.19
CA HIS A 128 7.48 -14.30 -4.51
C HIS A 128 7.25 -14.49 -6.02
N LEU A 129 7.95 -13.74 -6.87
CA LEU A 129 7.71 -13.65 -8.31
C LEU A 129 8.32 -14.84 -9.08
N THR A 130 9.48 -15.31 -8.64
CA THR A 130 10.26 -16.37 -9.30
C THR A 130 10.33 -17.61 -8.41
N ARG A 131 10.47 -18.79 -9.03
CA ARG A 131 10.63 -20.05 -8.28
C ARG A 131 11.84 -20.03 -7.35
N SER A 132 13.00 -19.61 -7.85
CA SER A 132 14.23 -19.50 -7.05
C SER A 132 14.09 -18.51 -5.90
N GLY A 133 13.46 -17.35 -6.15
CA GLY A 133 13.14 -16.38 -5.11
C GLY A 133 12.20 -16.94 -4.04
N ARG A 134 11.19 -17.71 -4.44
CA ARG A 134 10.25 -18.35 -3.51
C ARG A 134 10.93 -19.34 -2.59
N GLN A 135 11.84 -20.15 -3.14
CA GLN A 135 12.62 -21.11 -2.34
C GLN A 135 13.51 -20.42 -1.29
N VAL A 136 14.01 -19.21 -1.56
CA VAL A 136 14.81 -18.45 -0.58
C VAL A 136 13.96 -18.02 0.62
N LEU A 137 12.67 -17.71 0.42
CA LEU A 137 11.78 -17.30 1.52
C LEU A 137 11.69 -18.37 2.62
N PHE A 138 11.77 -19.65 2.27
CA PHE A 138 11.71 -20.77 3.22
C PHE A 138 13.00 -21.00 4.02
N ARG A 139 14.07 -20.24 3.74
CA ARG A 139 15.33 -20.30 4.51
C ARG A 139 15.32 -19.38 5.72
N GLY A 140 14.39 -18.43 5.76
CA GLY A 140 14.25 -17.49 6.87
C GLY A 140 13.52 -18.12 8.05
N ARG A 141 13.74 -17.55 9.23
CA ARG A 141 12.88 -17.75 10.40
C ARG A 141 12.06 -16.50 10.62
N TYR A 142 10.79 -16.67 10.93
CA TYR A 142 9.83 -15.59 10.96
C TYR A 142 9.11 -15.55 12.31
N PRO A 143 8.93 -14.38 12.93
CA PRO A 143 8.13 -14.27 14.14
C PRO A 143 6.67 -14.66 13.83
N LEU A 144 6.00 -15.36 14.74
CA LEU A 144 4.54 -15.48 14.71
C LEU A 144 3.88 -14.12 15.03
N ALA A 145 2.59 -13.97 14.73
CA ALA A 145 1.81 -12.77 15.06
C ALA A 145 1.48 -12.65 16.54
N TRP A 146 1.60 -13.74 17.29
CA TRP A 146 1.44 -13.83 18.75
C TRP A 146 2.51 -14.78 19.31
N GLY A 147 2.69 -14.77 20.63
CA GLY A 147 3.75 -15.49 21.32
C GLY A 147 5.13 -14.86 21.08
N ASP A 148 6.19 -15.55 21.46
CA ASP A 148 7.60 -15.14 21.25
C ASP A 148 8.34 -16.05 20.25
N GLU A 149 7.62 -17.01 19.67
CA GLU A 149 8.21 -18.00 18.78
C GLU A 149 8.58 -17.41 17.42
N SER A 150 9.72 -17.87 16.91
CA SER A 150 10.16 -17.68 15.54
C SER A 150 10.21 -19.02 14.83
N VAL A 151 9.48 -19.15 13.72
CA VAL A 151 9.18 -20.42 13.04
C VAL A 151 9.73 -20.46 11.62
N GLU A 152 9.90 -21.66 11.09
CA GLU A 152 10.09 -21.87 9.65
C GLU A 152 8.70 -21.89 8.97
N PRO A 153 8.54 -21.22 7.83
CA PRO A 153 7.27 -21.22 7.10
C PRO A 153 7.04 -22.58 6.41
N ASP A 154 5.79 -23.01 6.35
CA ASP A 154 5.36 -24.17 5.55
C ASP A 154 4.78 -23.76 4.21
N ALA A 155 4.12 -22.60 4.19
CA ALA A 155 3.59 -21.99 2.99
C ALA A 155 3.61 -20.46 3.08
N PHE A 156 3.49 -19.82 1.93
CA PHE A 156 3.19 -18.40 1.84
C PHE A 156 1.96 -18.16 0.99
N LEU A 157 1.17 -17.18 1.41
CA LEU A 157 0.10 -16.58 0.63
C LEU A 157 0.60 -15.33 -0.09
N THR A 158 0.09 -15.09 -1.28
CA THR A 158 0.22 -13.84 -2.03
C THR A 158 -1.05 -13.69 -2.88
N GLY A 159 -1.08 -12.79 -3.85
CA GLY A 159 -2.19 -12.74 -4.77
C GLY A 159 -2.06 -11.75 -5.89
N VAL A 160 -3.09 -11.72 -6.72
CA VAL A 160 -3.27 -10.74 -7.78
C VAL A 160 -4.62 -10.06 -7.57
N ALA A 161 -4.60 -8.73 -7.47
CA ALA A 161 -5.80 -7.91 -7.50
C ALA A 161 -5.90 -7.20 -8.84
N VAL A 162 -7.06 -7.27 -9.49
CA VAL A 162 -7.33 -6.63 -10.77
C VAL A 162 -8.38 -5.56 -10.55
N VAL A 163 -8.00 -4.29 -10.73
CA VAL A 163 -8.92 -3.16 -10.69
C VAL A 163 -9.58 -3.05 -12.06
N SER A 164 -10.92 -3.03 -12.08
CA SER A 164 -11.71 -2.90 -13.30
C SER A 164 -11.39 -1.58 -14.02
N PRO A 165 -11.51 -1.51 -15.36
CA PRO A 165 -11.21 -0.29 -16.10
C PRO A 165 -12.03 0.93 -15.67
N ASP A 166 -13.27 0.70 -15.22
CA ASP A 166 -14.19 1.71 -14.68
C ASP A 166 -13.96 2.01 -13.18
N LEU A 167 -12.95 1.36 -12.58
CA LEU A 167 -12.56 1.47 -11.18
C LEU A 167 -13.62 1.04 -10.16
N LYS A 168 -14.80 0.57 -10.59
CA LYS A 168 -15.92 0.25 -9.69
C LYS A 168 -15.70 -1.01 -8.86
N GLN A 169 -14.92 -1.95 -9.39
CA GLN A 169 -14.71 -3.26 -8.79
C GLN A 169 -13.24 -3.65 -8.78
N MET A 170 -12.91 -4.52 -7.84
CA MET A 170 -11.62 -5.17 -7.76
C MET A 170 -11.83 -6.68 -7.64
N THR A 171 -11.21 -7.46 -8.51
CA THR A 171 -11.20 -8.92 -8.39
C THR A 171 -9.89 -9.35 -7.76
N VAL A 172 -9.95 -10.03 -6.63
CA VAL A 172 -8.79 -10.49 -5.87
C VAL A 172 -8.72 -12.01 -5.97
N ALA A 173 -7.58 -12.52 -6.41
CA ALA A 173 -7.23 -13.94 -6.35
C ALA A 173 -6.15 -14.13 -5.28
N ILE A 174 -6.44 -14.95 -4.27
CA ILE A 174 -5.47 -15.35 -3.25
C ILE A 174 -4.79 -16.62 -3.74
N LEU A 175 -3.47 -16.61 -3.70
CA LEU A 175 -2.61 -17.67 -4.20
C LEU A 175 -1.72 -18.21 -3.08
N ALA A 176 -1.40 -19.50 -3.11
CA ALA A 176 -0.50 -20.15 -2.18
C ALA A 176 0.68 -20.82 -2.90
N PHE A 177 1.78 -21.01 -2.19
CA PHE A 177 2.88 -21.89 -2.59
C PHE A 177 3.59 -22.47 -1.37
N GLY A 178 4.10 -23.70 -1.52
CA GLY A 178 4.86 -24.42 -0.50
C GLY A 178 6.38 -24.37 -0.69
N LYS A 179 7.10 -25.17 0.11
CA LYS A 179 8.57 -25.21 0.18
C LYS A 179 9.28 -25.51 -1.14
N ASP A 180 8.63 -26.24 -2.03
CA ASP A 180 9.14 -26.53 -3.36
C ASP A 180 9.31 -25.26 -4.21
N GLY A 181 8.61 -24.18 -3.83
CA GLY A 181 8.54 -22.91 -4.53
C GLY A 181 7.89 -23.03 -5.91
N GLU A 182 7.15 -24.12 -6.17
CA GLU A 182 6.54 -24.41 -7.46
C GLU A 182 5.39 -23.44 -7.79
N GLY A 183 4.54 -23.82 -8.75
CA GLY A 183 3.44 -23.01 -9.25
C GLY A 183 2.58 -22.39 -8.13
N LEU A 184 2.04 -21.21 -8.42
CA LEU A 184 1.11 -20.54 -7.54
C LEU A 184 -0.26 -21.21 -7.65
N GLU A 185 -0.72 -21.86 -6.58
CA GLU A 185 -2.04 -22.47 -6.53
C GLU A 185 -3.08 -21.44 -6.14
N LYS A 186 -4.24 -21.44 -6.82
CA LYS A 186 -5.34 -20.54 -6.48
C LYS A 186 -6.13 -21.08 -5.29
N VAL A 187 -6.11 -20.34 -4.19
CA VAL A 187 -6.84 -20.67 -2.95
C VAL A 187 -8.30 -20.26 -3.05
N THR A 188 -8.54 -18.98 -3.35
CA THR A 188 -9.89 -18.43 -3.57
C THR A 188 -9.81 -17.22 -4.51
N GLN A 189 -10.96 -16.83 -5.05
CA GLN A 189 -11.12 -15.64 -5.85
C GLN A 189 -12.48 -15.01 -5.55
N PHE A 190 -12.49 -13.70 -5.33
CA PHE A 190 -13.69 -12.93 -5.08
C PHE A 190 -13.63 -11.57 -5.78
N THR A 191 -14.78 -10.92 -5.85
CA THR A 191 -14.90 -9.55 -6.36
C THR A 191 -15.43 -8.66 -5.25
N ALA A 192 -14.80 -7.51 -5.08
CA ALA A 192 -15.17 -6.50 -4.12
C ALA A 192 -15.47 -5.17 -4.82
N SER A 193 -16.30 -4.38 -4.16
CA SER A 193 -16.58 -3.00 -4.47
C SER A 193 -15.39 -2.10 -4.15
N THR A 194 -14.96 -1.24 -5.09
CA THR A 194 -13.96 -0.20 -4.81
C THR A 194 -14.61 1.02 -4.17
N ASP A 195 -13.96 1.61 -3.17
CA ASP A 195 -14.35 2.86 -2.51
C ASP A 195 -13.22 3.91 -2.55
N ALA A 196 -13.48 5.12 -2.06
CA ALA A 196 -12.51 6.22 -2.09
C ALA A 196 -11.19 5.89 -1.37
N PRO A 197 -11.18 5.27 -0.16
CA PRO A 197 -9.95 4.79 0.46
C PRO A 197 -9.19 3.80 -0.43
N THR A 198 -9.87 2.81 -1.01
CA THR A 198 -9.22 1.83 -1.91
C THR A 198 -8.64 2.48 -3.16
N LEU A 199 -9.32 3.48 -3.74
CA LEU A 199 -8.81 4.26 -4.87
C LEU A 199 -7.55 5.05 -4.50
N ALA A 200 -7.56 5.73 -3.35
CA ALA A 200 -6.41 6.47 -2.85
C ALA A 200 -5.21 5.54 -2.60
N GLU A 201 -5.46 4.35 -2.04
CA GLU A 201 -4.41 3.35 -1.84
C GLU A 201 -3.91 2.72 -3.13
N ALA A 202 -4.75 2.64 -4.15
CA ALA A 202 -4.32 2.27 -5.48
C ALA A 202 -3.49 3.39 -6.15
N GLY A 203 -3.41 4.59 -5.57
CA GLY A 203 -2.75 5.76 -6.15
C GLY A 203 -3.57 6.42 -7.27
N GLU A 204 -4.89 6.27 -7.26
CA GLU A 204 -5.79 7.02 -8.12
C GLU A 204 -6.01 8.43 -7.55
N SER A 205 -5.94 9.43 -8.42
CA SER A 205 -6.17 10.83 -8.03
C SER A 205 -7.63 11.23 -8.27
N PHE A 206 -8.24 11.94 -7.32
CA PHE A 206 -9.62 12.41 -7.40
C PHE A 206 -9.87 13.61 -6.47
N LEU A 207 -10.91 14.39 -6.75
CA LEU A 207 -11.40 15.48 -5.90
C LEU A 207 -12.92 15.40 -5.77
N ILE A 208 -13.42 15.22 -4.55
CA ILE A 208 -14.85 15.13 -4.24
C ILE A 208 -15.35 16.51 -3.83
N ARG A 209 -16.27 17.10 -4.62
CA ARG A 209 -16.79 18.47 -4.40
C ARG A 209 -18.19 18.48 -3.80
N GLY A 210 -18.44 19.22 -2.72
CA GLY A 210 -19.79 19.64 -2.31
C GLY A 210 -20.70 18.57 -1.69
N PHE A 211 -20.16 17.49 -1.10
CA PHE A 211 -20.98 16.38 -0.58
C PHE A 211 -21.39 16.45 0.89
N ALA A 212 -20.88 17.41 1.65
CA ALA A 212 -21.14 17.47 3.08
C ALA A 212 -22.61 17.79 3.45
N ASP A 213 -23.42 18.28 2.52
CA ASP A 213 -24.82 18.63 2.78
C ASP A 213 -25.83 17.49 2.52
N GLU A 214 -25.44 16.41 1.81
CA GLU A 214 -26.40 15.35 1.39
C GLU A 214 -26.25 14.00 2.11
N GLY A 215 -25.20 13.80 2.92
CA GLY A 215 -25.11 12.73 3.93
C GLY A 215 -25.20 11.27 3.46
N ARG A 216 -25.22 10.97 2.15
CA ARG A 216 -25.37 9.60 1.62
C ARG A 216 -24.02 9.02 1.16
N VAL A 217 -23.46 8.09 1.94
CA VAL A 217 -22.20 7.36 1.68
C VAL A 217 -22.10 6.80 0.24
N GLU A 218 -23.23 6.32 -0.31
CA GLU A 218 -23.30 5.76 -1.67
C GLU A 218 -22.96 6.79 -2.74
N THR A 219 -23.46 8.03 -2.58
CA THR A 219 -23.21 9.12 -3.53
C THR A 219 -21.75 9.58 -3.51
N VAL A 220 -21.11 9.52 -2.34
CA VAL A 220 -19.70 9.89 -2.17
C VAL A 220 -18.79 8.88 -2.88
N ARG A 221 -19.11 7.59 -2.72
CA ARG A 221 -18.38 6.50 -3.40
C ARG A 221 -18.45 6.62 -4.92
N GLU A 222 -19.65 6.75 -5.46
CA GLU A 222 -19.86 6.85 -6.91
C GLU A 222 -19.09 8.05 -7.49
N LYS A 223 -19.08 9.17 -6.77
CA LYS A 223 -18.41 10.39 -7.22
C LYS A 223 -16.89 10.32 -7.13
N ALA A 224 -16.35 9.65 -6.11
CA ALA A 224 -14.92 9.38 -6.07
C ALA A 224 -14.46 8.57 -7.29
N ILE A 225 -15.26 7.55 -7.68
CA ILE A 225 -15.00 6.73 -8.85
C ILE A 225 -15.13 7.56 -10.14
N GLU A 226 -16.22 8.32 -10.30
CA GLU A 226 -16.45 9.18 -11.47
C GLU A 226 -15.31 10.19 -11.66
N GLU A 227 -14.90 10.88 -10.60
CA GLU A 227 -13.80 11.85 -10.67
C GLU A 227 -12.46 11.16 -10.92
N ALA A 228 -12.18 9.99 -10.34
CA ALA A 228 -10.95 9.24 -10.65
C ALA A 228 -10.89 8.79 -12.12
N VAL A 229 -12.00 8.29 -12.67
CA VAL A 229 -12.12 7.93 -14.09
C VAL A 229 -11.89 9.16 -14.97
N LYS A 230 -12.48 10.30 -14.60
CA LYS A 230 -12.33 11.58 -15.31
C LYS A 230 -10.90 12.10 -15.28
N VAL A 231 -10.21 12.05 -14.14
CA VAL A 231 -8.78 12.43 -14.03
C VAL A 231 -7.91 11.59 -14.95
N LYS A 232 -8.17 10.29 -15.02
CA LYS A 232 -7.44 9.38 -15.91
C LYS A 232 -7.70 9.66 -17.39
N ALA A 233 -8.92 10.08 -17.74
CA ALA A 233 -9.29 10.43 -19.11
C ALA A 233 -8.85 11.85 -19.51
N THR A 234 -8.70 12.75 -18.55
CA THR A 234 -8.49 14.19 -18.79
C THR A 234 -7.48 14.76 -17.79
N PRO A 235 -6.21 14.97 -18.19
CA PRO A 235 -5.16 15.48 -17.30
C PRO A 235 -5.48 16.81 -16.62
N GLU A 236 -6.30 17.67 -17.23
CA GLU A 236 -6.75 18.95 -16.68
C GLU A 236 -7.65 18.77 -15.45
N ALA A 237 -8.28 17.61 -15.30
CA ALA A 237 -9.10 17.30 -14.13
C ALA A 237 -8.27 16.88 -12.91
N ASN A 238 -6.94 16.74 -13.04
CA ASN A 238 -6.09 16.32 -11.92
C ASN A 238 -6.22 17.30 -10.73
N PRO A 239 -6.45 16.81 -9.50
CA PRO A 239 -6.68 17.65 -8.33
C PRO A 239 -5.55 18.67 -8.03
N LEU A 240 -4.32 18.39 -8.46
CA LEU A 240 -3.19 19.31 -8.27
C LEU A 240 -3.23 20.55 -9.18
N ARG A 241 -4.08 20.55 -10.22
CA ARG A 241 -4.34 21.71 -11.09
C ARG A 241 -5.64 22.43 -10.75
N ASP A 242 -6.49 21.79 -9.96
CA ASP A 242 -7.84 22.26 -9.73
C ASP A 242 -7.85 23.42 -8.73
N ALA A 243 -8.31 24.59 -9.18
CA ALA A 243 -8.43 25.76 -8.31
C ALA A 243 -9.44 25.56 -7.16
N ALA A 244 -10.32 24.56 -7.27
CA ALA A 244 -11.27 24.18 -6.23
C ALA A 244 -10.68 23.16 -5.23
N ALA A 245 -9.43 22.69 -5.41
CA ALA A 245 -8.80 21.80 -4.45
C ALA A 245 -8.64 22.50 -3.09
N PRO A 246 -9.02 21.84 -1.97
CA PRO A 246 -8.98 22.49 -0.66
C PRO A 246 -7.55 22.71 -0.16
N VAL A 247 -6.61 21.87 -0.61
CA VAL A 247 -5.21 21.88 -0.21
C VAL A 247 -4.33 21.80 -1.46
N ALA A 248 -3.31 22.66 -1.52
CA ALA A 248 -2.25 22.60 -2.52
C ALA A 248 -1.00 21.93 -1.95
N LEU A 249 -0.33 21.18 -2.80
CA LEU A 249 1.01 20.62 -2.57
C LEU A 249 2.00 21.34 -3.48
N GLU A 250 3.03 21.94 -2.89
CA GLU A 250 4.18 22.46 -3.61
C GLU A 250 5.42 21.61 -3.27
N ILE A 251 6.10 21.12 -4.31
CA ILE A 251 7.33 20.35 -4.18
C ILE A 251 8.50 21.27 -4.51
N ARG A 252 9.54 21.27 -3.68
CA ARG A 252 10.71 22.15 -3.83
C ARG A 252 12.01 21.37 -3.81
N TYR A 253 12.92 21.76 -4.70
CA TYR A 253 14.30 21.33 -4.72
C TYR A 253 15.22 22.54 -4.52
N ASP A 254 16.13 22.47 -3.56
CA ASP A 254 17.00 23.58 -3.15
C ASP A 254 16.20 24.87 -2.88
N ASP A 255 15.08 24.71 -2.17
CA ASP A 255 14.10 25.74 -1.84
C ASP A 255 13.39 26.40 -3.05
N GLN A 256 13.60 25.89 -4.27
CA GLN A 256 12.93 26.33 -5.50
C GLN A 256 11.77 25.41 -5.89
N PRO A 257 10.58 25.96 -6.24
CA PRO A 257 9.46 25.16 -6.72
C PRO A 257 9.81 24.34 -7.96
N VAL A 258 9.37 23.08 -7.98
CA VAL A 258 9.53 22.18 -9.13
C VAL A 258 8.19 22.14 -9.90
N PRO A 259 8.19 22.42 -11.21
CA PRO A 259 6.96 22.37 -11.99
C PRO A 259 6.43 20.94 -12.12
N LEU A 260 5.11 20.80 -12.00
CA LEU A 260 4.40 19.56 -12.25
C LEU A 260 4.10 19.41 -13.75
N GLU A 261 4.52 18.29 -14.32
CA GLU A 261 4.11 17.84 -15.64
C GLU A 261 2.93 16.89 -15.52
N PHE A 262 2.00 16.92 -16.46
CA PHE A 262 0.82 16.06 -16.44
C PHE A 262 0.75 15.25 -17.72
N ARG A 263 0.80 13.92 -17.60
CA ARG A 263 0.80 12.98 -18.72
C ARG A 263 -0.11 11.80 -18.37
N ASP A 264 -1.05 11.46 -19.25
CA ASP A 264 -1.98 10.34 -19.07
C ASP A 264 -2.74 10.36 -17.72
N GLY A 265 -3.17 11.56 -17.28
CA GLY A 265 -3.86 11.78 -16.01
C GLY A 265 -2.96 11.75 -14.76
N LYS A 266 -1.66 11.45 -14.93
CA LYS A 266 -0.68 11.38 -13.84
C LYS A 266 0.09 12.69 -13.73
N ALA A 267 0.39 13.08 -12.50
CA ALA A 267 1.33 14.15 -12.21
C ALA A 267 2.74 13.57 -12.10
N GLU A 268 3.70 14.21 -12.77
CA GLU A 268 5.11 13.83 -12.75
C GLU A 268 5.97 15.06 -12.46
N ILE A 269 7.10 14.85 -11.81
CA ILE A 269 8.17 15.85 -11.66
C ILE A 269 9.49 15.23 -12.08
N ARG A 270 10.48 16.08 -12.37
CA ARG A 270 11.85 15.62 -12.59
C ARG A 270 12.44 14.96 -11.34
N ASP A 271 13.26 13.95 -11.55
CA ASP A 271 14.04 13.29 -10.50
C ASP A 271 14.93 14.31 -9.76
N PRO A 272 15.02 14.24 -8.42
CA PRO A 272 15.97 15.04 -7.67
C PRO A 272 17.41 14.52 -7.90
N ARG A 273 18.38 15.42 -7.87
CA ARG A 273 19.80 15.04 -7.95
C ARG A 273 20.33 14.57 -6.59
N GLU A 274 21.33 13.71 -6.60
CA GLU A 274 22.03 13.34 -5.36
C GLU A 274 22.50 14.58 -4.59
N GLY A 275 22.27 14.61 -3.27
CA GLY A 275 22.59 15.74 -2.41
C GLY A 275 21.67 16.97 -2.53
N GLN A 276 20.71 16.96 -3.47
CA GLN A 276 19.72 18.04 -3.61
C GLN A 276 18.78 18.08 -2.41
N LYS A 277 18.53 19.27 -1.86
CA LYS A 277 17.61 19.44 -0.73
C LYS A 277 16.18 19.31 -1.24
N VAL A 278 15.41 18.37 -0.70
CA VAL A 278 13.97 18.23 -1.01
C VAL A 278 13.16 18.79 0.14
N SER A 279 12.06 19.48 -0.16
CA SER A 279 11.04 19.85 0.82
C SER A 279 9.66 19.96 0.16
N PHE A 280 8.63 19.90 0.98
CA PHE A 280 7.25 20.10 0.55
C PHE A 280 6.63 21.26 1.31
N LEU A 281 5.64 21.90 0.71
CA LEU A 281 4.82 22.90 1.37
C LEU A 281 3.35 22.56 1.14
N LEU A 282 2.66 22.25 2.23
CA LEU A 282 1.22 22.08 2.25
C LEU A 282 0.58 23.45 2.48
N ARG A 283 -0.46 23.78 1.71
CA ARG A 283 -1.22 25.02 1.88
C ARG A 283 -2.71 24.78 1.81
N LYS A 284 -3.47 25.32 2.77
CA LYS A 284 -4.91 25.48 2.66
C LYS A 284 -5.19 26.54 1.58
N VAL A 285 -5.87 26.14 0.52
CA VAL A 285 -6.30 27.03 -0.57
C VAL A 285 -7.77 27.39 -0.42
N ASP A 286 -8.55 26.44 0.12
CA ASP A 286 -9.92 26.71 0.52
C ASP A 286 -9.98 27.88 1.53
N ARG A 287 -10.96 28.75 1.37
CA ARG A 287 -11.15 29.96 2.20
C ARG A 287 -12.21 29.80 3.28
N THR A 288 -12.87 28.64 3.38
CA THR A 288 -13.81 28.39 4.47
C THR A 288 -13.08 28.25 5.82
N ALA A 289 -13.85 28.15 6.90
CA ALA A 289 -13.33 27.86 8.24
C ALA A 289 -13.03 26.37 8.47
N ASP A 290 -13.25 25.51 7.47
CA ASP A 290 -13.02 24.07 7.60
C ASP A 290 -11.56 23.76 7.91
N ARG A 291 -11.34 22.74 8.73
CA ARG A 291 -10.01 22.17 8.97
C ARG A 291 -9.81 20.95 8.09
N TYR A 292 -8.58 20.79 7.60
CA TYR A 292 -8.18 19.66 6.79
C TYR A 292 -7.02 18.91 7.43
N GLY A 293 -7.14 17.60 7.46
CA GLY A 293 -6.06 16.69 7.83
C GLY A 293 -5.43 16.12 6.56
N VAL A 294 -4.11 16.28 6.42
CA VAL A 294 -3.36 15.85 5.25
C VAL A 294 -2.39 14.73 5.65
N VAL A 295 -2.54 13.58 5.02
CA VAL A 295 -1.50 12.54 5.03
C VAL A 295 -0.63 12.79 3.80
N LEU A 296 0.65 13.08 4.03
CA LEU A 296 1.64 13.23 2.97
C LEU A 296 2.60 12.05 3.08
N VAL A 297 2.54 11.16 2.09
CA VAL A 297 3.32 9.93 2.00
C VAL A 297 4.41 10.11 0.96
N VAL A 298 5.64 9.74 1.32
CA VAL A 298 6.81 9.75 0.44
C VAL A 298 7.38 8.34 0.44
N ASN A 299 7.43 7.71 -0.73
CA ASN A 299 7.88 6.32 -0.90
C ASN A 299 7.21 5.30 0.04
N GLY A 300 5.92 5.51 0.31
CA GLY A 300 5.13 4.64 1.18
C GLY A 300 5.17 4.97 2.66
N GLU A 301 5.94 5.97 3.07
CA GLU A 301 6.02 6.41 4.46
C GLU A 301 5.37 7.77 4.67
N ASN A 302 4.47 7.84 5.64
CA ASN A 302 3.91 9.10 6.09
C ASN A 302 5.02 10.02 6.61
N THR A 303 4.99 11.29 6.22
CA THR A 303 5.96 12.29 6.71
C THR A 303 5.84 12.54 8.22
N LEU A 304 4.74 12.13 8.86
CA LEU A 304 4.61 12.01 10.31
C LEU A 304 4.87 10.58 10.75
N PHE A 305 5.86 10.40 11.63
CA PHE A 305 6.25 9.15 12.29
C PHE A 305 6.50 7.98 11.31
N LYS A 306 6.75 8.30 10.03
CA LYS A 306 7.07 7.38 8.94
C LYS A 306 5.99 6.32 8.70
N GLU A 307 4.78 6.48 9.23
CA GLU A 307 3.77 5.40 9.28
C GLU A 307 3.48 4.79 7.90
N ARG A 308 3.34 3.45 7.84
CA ARG A 308 3.01 2.70 6.62
C ARG A 308 1.63 2.04 6.74
N ILE A 309 0.64 2.84 7.10
CA ILE A 309 -0.71 2.39 7.42
C ILE A 309 -1.72 3.12 6.53
N ALA A 310 -2.95 2.62 6.44
CA ALA A 310 -3.96 3.25 5.59
C ALA A 310 -4.17 4.74 5.98
N PRO A 311 -4.28 5.67 5.00
CA PRO A 311 -4.29 7.12 5.28
C PRO A 311 -5.38 7.58 6.27
N PHE A 312 -6.51 6.87 6.33
CA PHE A 312 -7.56 7.19 7.29
C PHE A 312 -7.08 7.04 8.75
N HIS A 313 -6.24 6.05 9.04
CA HIS A 313 -5.72 5.76 10.39
C HIS A 313 -4.37 6.44 10.67
N ALA A 314 -3.66 6.89 9.64
CA ALA A 314 -2.39 7.61 9.77
C ALA A 314 -2.54 8.98 10.45
N ARG A 315 -1.48 9.45 11.11
CA ARG A 315 -1.35 10.82 11.61
C ARG A 315 -1.37 11.82 10.46
N LYS A 316 -1.95 13.00 10.72
CA LYS A 316 -2.28 13.99 9.69
C LYS A 316 -1.69 15.33 10.07
N TRP A 317 -1.09 16.01 9.09
CA TRP A 317 -0.79 17.44 9.19
C TRP A 317 -2.10 18.22 9.14
N ILE A 318 -2.32 19.10 10.12
CA ILE A 318 -3.58 19.84 10.21
C ILE A 318 -3.41 21.24 9.65
N LEU A 319 -4.27 21.55 8.68
CA LEU A 319 -4.38 22.87 8.05
C LEU A 319 -5.70 23.52 8.45
N SER A 320 -5.65 24.80 8.78
CA SER A 320 -6.78 25.59 9.25
C SER A 320 -6.61 27.05 8.85
N SER A 321 -7.60 27.91 9.12
CA SER A 321 -7.48 29.33 8.80
C SER A 321 -6.40 30.06 9.63
N ASP A 322 -6.17 29.60 10.86
CA ASP A 322 -5.12 30.07 11.77
C ASP A 322 -3.74 29.44 11.49
N HIS A 323 -3.71 28.28 10.84
CA HIS A 323 -2.49 27.62 10.37
C HIS A 323 -2.63 27.19 8.91
N PRO A 324 -2.57 28.14 7.95
CA PRO A 324 -2.92 27.87 6.56
C PRO A 324 -1.81 27.18 5.77
N SER A 325 -0.61 27.04 6.32
CA SER A 325 0.50 26.41 5.63
C SER A 325 1.46 25.68 6.57
N THR A 326 2.01 24.56 6.09
CA THR A 326 2.95 23.74 6.85
C THR A 326 4.11 23.31 5.94
N PRO A 327 5.35 23.76 6.20
CA PRO A 327 6.52 23.26 5.50
C PRO A 327 6.92 21.88 6.03
N ILE A 328 7.18 20.94 5.14
CA ILE A 328 7.62 19.58 5.45
C ILE A 328 9.07 19.44 4.94
N LEU A 329 10.00 19.42 5.87
CA LEU A 329 11.45 19.45 5.58
C LEU A 329 12.11 18.07 5.70
N GLY A 330 11.33 17.05 6.04
CA GLY A 330 11.80 15.74 6.43
C GLY A 330 10.68 14.86 6.98
N TYR A 331 11.05 13.74 7.59
CA TYR A 331 10.16 12.94 8.41
C TYR A 331 10.20 13.43 9.84
N GLN A 332 9.04 13.75 10.41
CA GLN A 332 8.92 13.94 11.84
C GLN A 332 9.01 12.57 12.52
N THR A 333 9.91 12.38 13.47
CA THR A 333 10.11 11.10 14.19
C THR A 333 9.71 11.15 15.66
N GLY A 334 9.44 12.35 16.17
CA GLY A 334 8.97 12.60 17.54
C GLY A 334 8.34 13.99 17.63
N GLU A 335 7.96 14.45 18.81
CA GLU A 335 7.37 15.80 18.95
C GLU A 335 8.36 16.92 18.61
N HIS A 336 9.64 16.72 18.94
CA HIS A 336 10.73 17.68 18.76
C HIS A 336 11.88 17.16 17.90
N THR A 337 11.67 16.06 17.18
CA THR A 337 12.71 15.41 16.39
C THR A 337 12.24 15.12 14.98
N ALA A 338 13.08 15.44 14.01
CA ALA A 338 12.85 15.14 12.61
C ALA A 338 14.13 14.60 11.95
N GLU A 339 13.98 13.95 10.80
CA GLU A 339 15.07 13.52 9.94
C GLU A 339 14.88 14.18 8.58
N SER A 340 15.87 14.95 8.11
CA SER A 340 15.75 15.66 6.83
C SER A 340 15.57 14.71 5.65
N PHE A 341 15.09 15.19 4.52
CA PHE A 341 15.00 14.36 3.31
C PHE A 341 16.36 14.19 2.65
N ARG A 342 16.84 12.94 2.52
CA ARG A 342 18.06 12.60 1.76
C ARG A 342 17.75 11.93 0.42
N VAL A 343 18.29 12.49 -0.66
CA VAL A 343 18.27 11.91 -2.01
C VAL A 343 19.45 10.96 -2.17
N LEU A 344 19.18 9.72 -2.56
CA LEU A 344 20.22 8.70 -2.77
C LEU A 344 20.85 8.81 -4.16
N SER A 345 22.05 8.24 -4.34
CA SER A 345 22.64 8.02 -5.65
C SER A 345 21.80 7.05 -6.50
N GLN A 346 22.04 6.96 -7.82
CA GLN A 346 21.30 6.01 -8.67
C GLN A 346 21.53 4.54 -8.29
N GLU A 347 22.75 4.19 -7.87
CA GLU A 347 23.11 2.83 -7.47
C GLU A 347 22.40 2.46 -6.16
N GLU A 348 22.46 3.34 -5.16
CA GLU A 348 21.73 3.18 -3.90
C GLU A 348 20.20 3.13 -4.14
N SER A 349 19.67 3.98 -5.02
CA SER A 349 18.24 4.01 -5.37
C SER A 349 17.78 2.70 -6.00
N LYS A 350 18.59 2.10 -6.88
CA LYS A 350 18.28 0.78 -7.49
C LYS A 350 18.30 -0.34 -6.45
N SER A 351 19.28 -0.33 -5.54
CA SER A 351 19.39 -1.32 -4.47
C SER A 351 18.20 -1.20 -3.51
N ASP A 352 17.87 0.02 -3.10
CA ASP A 352 16.84 0.25 -2.11
C ASP A 352 15.41 0.26 -2.69
N ALA A 353 15.21 0.41 -4.00
CA ALA A 353 13.88 0.22 -4.61
C ALA A 353 13.28 -1.16 -4.28
N VAL A 354 14.13 -2.13 -3.91
CA VAL A 354 13.73 -3.42 -3.36
C VAL A 354 13.04 -3.29 -1.99
N HIS A 355 13.47 -2.36 -1.13
CA HIS A 355 12.97 -2.13 0.24
C HIS A 355 11.70 -1.26 0.33
N TYR A 356 11.55 -0.25 -0.52
CA TYR A 356 10.32 0.58 -0.61
C TYR A 356 9.27 -0.10 -1.48
N GLY A 357 9.72 -1.05 -2.30
CA GLY A 357 8.90 -1.82 -3.18
C GLY A 357 8.03 -0.91 -4.04
N PRO A 358 6.70 -1.05 -3.97
CA PRO A 358 5.79 -0.45 -4.92
C PRO A 358 5.79 1.07 -5.01
N GLU A 359 6.18 1.71 -3.92
CA GLU A 359 5.93 3.12 -3.69
C GLU A 359 7.19 3.95 -3.97
N ALA A 360 8.30 3.29 -4.27
CA ALA A 360 9.55 3.93 -4.68
C ALA A 360 9.29 4.89 -5.85
N GLY A 361 9.62 6.17 -5.66
CA GLY A 361 9.41 7.23 -6.62
C GLY A 361 8.03 7.90 -6.56
N LEU A 362 7.22 7.64 -5.54
CA LEU A 362 5.89 8.25 -5.39
C LEU A 362 5.82 9.22 -4.21
N ILE A 363 5.09 10.32 -4.43
CA ILE A 363 4.61 11.23 -3.41
C ILE A 363 3.08 11.20 -3.48
N THR A 364 2.41 10.84 -2.40
CA THR A 364 0.95 10.77 -2.34
C THR A 364 0.42 11.68 -1.25
N MET A 365 -0.55 12.52 -1.60
CA MET A 365 -1.29 13.37 -0.68
C MET A 365 -2.74 12.91 -0.58
N VAL A 366 -3.21 12.64 0.63
CA VAL A 366 -4.61 12.31 0.91
C VAL A 366 -5.17 13.31 1.91
N VAL A 367 -6.27 13.96 1.57
CA VAL A 367 -6.86 15.05 2.35
C VAL A 367 -8.21 14.62 2.89
N PHE A 368 -8.39 14.81 4.20
CA PHE A 368 -9.63 14.58 4.92
C PHE A 368 -10.16 15.89 5.46
N ARG A 369 -11.48 16.10 5.37
CA ARG A 369 -12.15 17.18 6.09
C ARG A 369 -12.36 16.76 7.55
N GLU A 370 -12.30 17.70 8.48
CA GLU A 370 -12.75 17.45 9.86
C GLU A 370 -14.27 17.20 9.88
N LYS A 371 -14.72 16.22 10.67
CA LYS A 371 -16.14 16.06 10.97
C LYS A 371 -16.66 17.34 11.59
N ALA A 372 -17.77 17.86 11.07
CA ALA A 372 -18.50 18.91 11.75
C ALA A 372 -18.81 18.46 13.18
N LYS A 373 -18.54 19.31 14.18
CA LYS A 373 -19.00 19.07 15.55
C LYS A 373 -20.53 19.00 15.49
N SER A 374 -21.10 17.81 15.51
CA SER A 374 -22.53 17.66 15.68
C SER A 374 -22.91 18.35 17.00
N LYS A 375 -24.04 19.08 17.00
CA LYS A 375 -24.68 19.44 18.26
C LYS A 375 -24.76 18.15 19.10
N PRO A 376 -24.38 18.17 20.39
CA PRO A 376 -24.57 17.01 21.25
C PRO A 376 -26.03 16.59 21.07
N ALA A 377 -26.27 15.35 20.66
CA ALA A 377 -27.60 14.79 20.78
C ALA A 377 -27.97 14.97 22.28
N GLU A 378 -29.09 15.61 22.57
CA GLU A 378 -29.57 15.75 23.94
C GLU A 378 -29.84 14.33 24.47
N GLY A 379 -28.88 13.78 25.22
CA GLY A 379 -28.98 12.48 25.87
C GLY A 379 -27.64 11.76 25.98
N PRO A 380 -27.30 11.16 27.14
CA PRO A 380 -26.14 10.29 27.28
C PRO A 380 -26.49 8.92 26.69
N SER A 381 -26.53 8.80 25.37
CA SER A 381 -26.35 7.49 24.74
C SER A 381 -24.94 7.45 24.20
N ALA A 382 -24.04 6.80 24.92
CA ALA A 382 -22.85 6.25 24.29
C ALA A 382 -23.31 5.51 23.01
N PRO A 383 -22.59 5.64 21.87
CA PRO A 383 -22.88 4.83 20.71
C PRO A 383 -23.01 3.37 21.17
N PRO A 384 -24.01 2.61 20.69
CA PRO A 384 -24.11 1.21 21.04
C PRO A 384 -22.76 0.53 20.73
N PRO A 385 -22.29 -0.39 21.60
CA PRO A 385 -21.08 -1.14 21.33
C PRO A 385 -21.21 -1.78 19.94
N LEU A 386 -20.15 -1.68 19.15
CA LEU A 386 -20.09 -2.32 17.85
C LEU A 386 -20.23 -3.84 18.06
N ASP A 387 -20.90 -4.52 17.14
CA ASP A 387 -20.85 -5.99 17.15
C ASP A 387 -19.45 -6.47 16.74
N ASP A 388 -19.11 -7.71 17.09
CA ASP A 388 -17.80 -8.32 16.77
C ASP A 388 -17.43 -8.15 15.29
N LYS A 389 -18.41 -8.19 14.39
CA LYS A 389 -18.18 -8.06 12.95
C LYS A 389 -17.76 -6.63 12.59
N ALA A 390 -18.39 -5.62 13.15
CA ALA A 390 -18.04 -4.23 12.95
C ALA A 390 -16.66 -3.92 13.56
N GLU A 391 -16.34 -4.46 14.73
CA GLU A 391 -15.00 -4.34 15.33
C GLU A 391 -13.92 -5.01 14.46
N ASP A 392 -14.20 -6.20 13.94
CA ASP A 392 -13.32 -6.91 13.03
C ASP A 392 -13.09 -6.11 11.73
N LEU A 393 -14.15 -5.48 11.18
CA LEU A 393 -14.02 -4.59 10.01
C LEU A 393 -13.17 -3.34 10.31
N VAL A 394 -13.27 -2.78 11.51
CA VAL A 394 -12.43 -1.66 11.94
C VAL A 394 -10.97 -2.10 12.06
N ALA A 395 -10.71 -3.26 12.65
CA ALA A 395 -9.37 -3.84 12.75
C ALA A 395 -8.77 -4.11 11.35
N MET A 396 -9.57 -4.65 10.44
CA MET A 396 -9.21 -4.85 9.03
C MET A 396 -8.86 -3.53 8.35
N SER A 397 -9.70 -2.50 8.47
CA SER A 397 -9.47 -1.20 7.86
C SER A 397 -8.16 -0.55 8.35
N ARG A 398 -7.80 -0.75 9.62
CA ARG A 398 -6.50 -0.32 10.17
C ARG A 398 -5.33 -1.00 9.47
N GLY A 399 -5.44 -2.31 9.26
CA GLY A 399 -4.45 -3.08 8.50
C GLY A 399 -3.12 -3.27 9.23
N VAL A 400 -3.07 -3.14 10.57
CA VAL A 400 -1.83 -3.17 11.36
C VAL A 400 -1.95 -4.06 12.59
N LEU A 401 -0.96 -4.93 12.81
CA LEU A 401 -0.84 -5.73 14.03
C LEU A 401 -0.33 -4.90 15.22
N PRO A 402 -0.71 -5.25 16.47
CA PRO A 402 -0.24 -4.53 17.65
C PRO A 402 1.26 -4.45 17.83
N ARG A 403 1.72 -3.32 18.39
CA ARG A 403 3.15 -3.10 18.69
C ARG A 403 3.64 -4.12 19.71
N GLU A 404 2.97 -4.17 20.84
CA GLU A 404 3.26 -5.15 21.87
C GLU A 404 2.71 -6.49 21.41
N GLN A 405 3.63 -7.43 21.17
CA GLN A 405 3.25 -8.74 20.70
C GLN A 405 2.49 -9.49 21.81
N PRO A 406 1.21 -9.81 21.60
CA PRO A 406 0.42 -10.53 22.59
C PRO A 406 0.90 -11.97 22.70
N GLN A 407 0.86 -12.52 23.90
CA GLN A 407 1.32 -13.90 24.15
C GLN A 407 0.40 -14.97 23.54
N THR A 408 -0.85 -14.65 23.26
CA THR A 408 -1.84 -15.60 22.74
C THR A 408 -2.65 -15.01 21.60
N LEU A 409 -3.17 -15.89 20.73
CA LEU A 409 -4.09 -15.50 19.67
C LEU A 409 -5.34 -14.78 20.22
N ALA A 410 -5.89 -15.22 21.35
CA ALA A 410 -7.06 -14.58 21.95
C ALA A 410 -6.76 -13.13 22.37
N ALA A 411 -5.59 -12.89 22.99
CA ALA A 411 -5.14 -11.54 23.34
C ALA A 411 -4.89 -10.68 22.09
N LEU A 412 -4.36 -11.28 21.02
CA LEU A 412 -4.19 -10.58 19.74
C LEU A 412 -5.51 -10.11 19.14
N LYS A 413 -6.52 -10.98 19.09
CA LYS A 413 -7.85 -10.61 18.59
C LYS A 413 -8.45 -9.47 19.40
N PHE A 414 -8.31 -9.53 20.72
CA PHE A 414 -8.79 -8.48 21.61
C PHE A 414 -8.09 -7.14 21.33
N GLN A 415 -6.77 -7.10 21.27
CA GLN A 415 -6.00 -5.88 20.98
C GLN A 415 -6.32 -5.29 19.59
N LEU A 416 -6.52 -6.14 18.58
CA LEU A 416 -6.91 -5.70 17.24
C LEU A 416 -8.25 -4.96 17.23
N ARG A 417 -9.21 -5.43 18.03
CA ARG A 417 -10.54 -4.80 18.20
C ARG A 417 -10.42 -3.47 18.95
N GLU A 418 -9.64 -3.41 20.02
CA GLU A 418 -9.46 -2.18 20.83
C GLU A 418 -8.72 -1.05 20.09
N GLY A 419 -7.67 -1.34 19.30
CA GLY A 419 -7.08 -0.37 18.37
C GLY A 419 -5.87 0.46 18.81
N ASN A 420 -5.11 0.02 19.81
CA ASN A 420 -3.97 0.77 20.34
C ASN A 420 -2.65 0.54 19.60
N ASN A 421 -2.49 1.05 18.36
CA ASN A 421 -1.24 0.87 17.60
C ASN A 421 -0.70 2.20 17.04
N GLN A 422 0.40 2.71 17.60
CA GLN A 422 1.27 3.67 16.91
C GLN A 422 2.26 2.88 16.00
N GLY A 423 2.68 3.40 14.85
CA GLY A 423 3.61 2.73 13.93
C GLY A 423 5.05 3.20 14.10
N ASP A 424 6.04 2.43 13.65
CA ASP A 424 7.46 2.80 13.57
C ASP A 424 8.02 2.27 12.24
N SER A 425 8.96 2.97 11.60
CA SER A 425 9.20 2.78 10.15
C SER A 425 10.55 3.24 9.62
N ARG A 426 10.92 2.67 8.46
CA ARG A 426 12.24 2.70 7.80
C ARG A 426 12.08 3.05 6.30
N ALA A 427 13.09 3.76 5.73
CA ALA A 427 13.01 5.06 4.99
C ALA A 427 13.37 5.14 3.47
N LEU A 428 12.78 5.94 2.54
CA LEU A 428 13.50 6.49 1.33
C LEU A 428 12.75 7.66 0.67
N ILE A 429 13.46 8.53 -0.08
CA ILE A 429 13.89 9.79 0.54
C ILE A 429 14.20 9.46 1.99
N LYS A 430 15.46 9.19 2.31
CA LYS A 430 15.74 8.65 3.64
C LYS A 430 15.62 9.75 4.67
N ALA A 431 15.40 9.28 5.89
CA ALA A 431 15.99 9.88 7.07
C ALA A 431 17.42 10.37 6.77
N GLY A 432 17.56 11.68 6.66
CA GLY A 432 18.84 12.37 6.55
C GLY A 432 19.34 12.71 7.94
N GLU A 433 19.94 13.88 8.07
CA GLU A 433 20.43 14.36 9.35
C GLU A 433 19.27 14.58 10.33
N ARG A 434 19.48 14.15 11.57
CA ARG A 434 18.58 14.43 12.67
C ARG A 434 18.53 15.93 12.93
N ARG A 435 17.34 16.43 13.19
CA ARG A 435 17.02 17.81 13.52
C ARG A 435 16.25 17.84 14.82
N ASP A 436 16.72 18.66 15.76
CA ASP A 436 16.04 18.92 17.04
C ASP A 436 15.44 20.35 17.07
N ASP A 437 15.54 21.10 15.97
CA ASP A 437 15.02 22.46 15.80
C ASP A 437 13.61 22.50 15.18
N VAL A 438 12.95 21.35 15.09
CA VAL A 438 11.60 21.19 14.53
C VAL A 438 10.68 20.66 15.61
N ALA A 439 9.61 21.39 15.90
CA ALA A 439 8.60 20.99 16.86
C ALA A 439 7.22 20.91 16.18
N ILE A 440 6.48 19.86 16.49
CA ILE A 440 5.07 19.75 16.13
C ILE A 440 4.21 19.93 17.38
N LYS A 441 2.95 20.34 17.18
CA LYS A 441 1.96 20.41 18.24
C LYS A 441 0.84 19.43 17.92
N GLU A 442 0.51 18.57 18.88
CA GLU A 442 -0.67 17.72 18.75
C GLU A 442 -1.95 18.54 18.93
N VAL A 443 -2.92 18.30 18.07
CA VAL A 443 -4.23 18.94 18.10
C VAL A 443 -5.31 17.90 17.89
N GLU A 444 -6.47 18.11 18.51
CA GLU A 444 -7.62 17.27 18.26
C GLU A 444 -8.13 17.49 16.82
N PHE A 445 -8.37 16.37 16.14
CA PHE A 445 -8.92 16.34 14.79
C PHE A 445 -9.60 15.00 14.55
N GLN A 446 -10.87 15.01 14.16
CA GLN A 446 -11.61 13.81 13.80
C GLN A 446 -11.91 13.83 12.29
N PRO A 447 -11.23 13.02 11.47
CA PRO A 447 -11.48 13.01 10.03
C PRO A 447 -12.87 12.45 9.70
N GLU A 448 -13.49 12.99 8.66
CA GLU A 448 -14.52 12.26 7.92
C GLU A 448 -13.91 10.97 7.34
N PRO A 449 -14.66 9.85 7.29
CA PRO A 449 -14.14 8.56 6.83
C PRO A 449 -13.76 8.55 5.35
N THR A 450 -14.35 9.44 4.55
CA THR A 450 -14.04 9.56 3.13
C THR A 450 -13.06 10.71 2.89
N PRO A 451 -11.91 10.46 2.25
CA PRO A 451 -11.05 11.56 1.82
C PRO A 451 -11.77 12.43 0.79
N VAL A 452 -11.61 13.75 0.91
CA VAL A 452 -12.16 14.72 -0.05
C VAL A 452 -11.25 14.89 -1.26
N MET A 453 -9.98 14.53 -1.15
CA MET A 453 -9.00 14.62 -2.23
C MET A 453 -7.93 13.54 -2.07
N SER A 454 -7.52 12.96 -3.19
CA SER A 454 -6.29 12.17 -3.29
C SER A 454 -5.52 12.63 -4.52
N ALA A 455 -4.20 12.78 -4.39
CA ALA A 455 -3.31 13.14 -5.48
C ALA A 455 -1.99 12.38 -5.37
N THR A 456 -1.52 11.82 -6.49
CA THR A 456 -0.24 11.12 -6.57
C THR A 456 0.66 11.76 -7.60
N VAL A 457 1.92 11.99 -7.22
CA VAL A 457 2.99 12.51 -8.07
C VAL A 457 4.08 11.45 -8.20
N THR A 458 4.51 11.16 -9.42
CA THR A 458 5.68 10.30 -9.68
C THR A 458 6.92 11.18 -9.90
N TYR A 459 7.99 10.91 -9.15
CA TYR A 459 9.26 11.63 -9.27
C TYR A 459 10.43 10.72 -9.70
N TYR A 460 10.23 9.40 -9.68
CA TYR A 460 11.26 8.42 -10.07
C TYR A 460 10.58 7.16 -10.63
N LYS A 461 11.17 6.58 -11.67
CA LYS A 461 10.75 5.31 -12.28
C LYS A 461 11.94 4.34 -12.23
N PRO A 462 11.96 3.38 -11.28
CA PRO A 462 13.08 2.46 -11.09
C PRO A 462 13.33 1.50 -12.25
#